data_AF-A0A950LVI1-F1
#
_entry.id   AF-A0A950LVI1-F1
#
_cell.length_a   1.000
_cell.length_b   1.000
_cell.length_c   1.000
_cell.angle_alpha   90.00
_cell.angle_beta   90.00
_cell.angle_gamma   90.00
#
_symmetry.space_group_name_H-M   'P 1'
#
loop_
_entity.id
_entity.type
_entity.pdbx_description
1 polymer ?
#
loop_
_entity_poly.entity_id
_entity_poly.type
_entity_poly.pdbx_seq_one_letter_code
_entity_poly.pdbx_strand_id
1 'polypeptide(L)'
;MRLRAGANLCSGGRLVIQARMSLAFASPAPTPLSLAGATRTELSRALADLGVPERELRMRAAQLWHWIYHRGAREFSDMRNIARPLLEKLAERYSLARPELVAEQVSADGTRKWLLR
;
A
#
# COMPACT_ATOMS: atom_id res chain seq x y z
N MET A 1 -2.33 69.08 -17.54
CA MET A 1 -1.29 68.48 -16.67
C MET A 1 -1.92 67.29 -15.95
N ARG A 2 -1.44 66.05 -16.25
CA ARG A 2 -1.28 64.86 -15.38
C ARG A 2 -2.32 64.64 -14.25
N LEU A 3 -2.96 63.49 -14.01
CA LEU A 3 -2.76 62.07 -14.34
C LEU A 3 -4.07 61.33 -13.97
N ARG A 4 -4.48 60.36 -14.79
CA ARG A 4 -5.37 59.26 -14.37
C ARG A 4 -4.53 58.16 -13.74
N ALA A 5 -4.85 57.71 -12.53
CA ALA A 5 -4.47 56.40 -12.00
C ALA A 5 -5.29 56.10 -10.75
N GLY A 6 -5.88 54.90 -10.68
CA GLY A 6 -6.63 54.45 -9.50
C GLY A 6 -7.60 53.31 -9.82
N ALA A 7 -7.08 52.22 -10.39
CA ALA A 7 -7.85 50.98 -10.53
C ALA A 7 -8.01 50.34 -9.14
N ASN A 8 -9.15 50.58 -8.50
CA ASN A 8 -9.60 49.83 -7.32
C ASN A 8 -10.14 48.47 -7.79
N LEU A 9 -9.29 47.45 -7.73
CA LEU A 9 -9.69 46.04 -7.83
C LEU A 9 -9.97 45.52 -6.41
N CYS A 10 -11.23 45.62 -5.98
CA CYS A 10 -11.73 44.93 -4.79
C CYS A 10 -13.05 44.22 -5.09
N SER A 11 -13.08 42.95 -4.65
CA SER A 11 -14.24 42.10 -4.38
C SER A 11 -14.94 41.43 -5.57
N GLY A 12 -14.98 40.11 -5.51
CA GLY A 12 -15.72 39.27 -6.44
C GLY A 12 -15.27 37.82 -6.34
N GLY A 13 -15.28 37.26 -5.11
CA GLY A 13 -14.90 35.88 -4.84
C GLY A 13 -15.68 34.92 -5.73
N ARG A 14 -14.96 34.21 -6.59
CA ARG A 14 -15.50 33.11 -7.37
C ARG A 14 -14.99 31.82 -6.75
N LEU A 15 -15.73 31.35 -5.74
CA LEU A 15 -15.56 30.05 -5.13
C LEU A 15 -15.93 28.99 -6.17
N VAL A 16 -14.95 28.56 -6.99
CA VAL A 16 -15.13 27.38 -7.85
C VAL A 16 -14.78 26.13 -7.05
N ILE A 17 -15.69 25.73 -6.16
CA ILE A 17 -15.71 24.36 -5.63
C ILE A 17 -16.56 23.54 -6.60
N GLN A 18 -15.93 23.02 -7.65
CA GLN A 18 -16.53 22.00 -8.53
C GLN A 18 -15.62 20.77 -8.49
N ALA A 19 -15.88 19.88 -7.54
CA ALA A 19 -15.44 18.50 -7.60
C ALA A 19 -16.56 17.63 -7.00
N ARG A 20 -17.59 17.34 -7.81
CA ARG A 20 -18.49 16.21 -7.54
C ARG A 20 -17.69 14.93 -7.79
N MET A 21 -16.98 14.45 -6.77
CA MET A 21 -16.35 13.13 -6.82
C MET A 21 -17.35 12.12 -6.27
N SER A 22 -18.00 11.38 -7.18
CA SER A 22 -18.83 10.23 -6.84
C SER A 22 -17.94 9.16 -6.22
N LEU A 23 -18.08 8.94 -4.91
CA LEU A 23 -17.40 7.88 -4.16
C LEU A 23 -18.23 6.60 -4.23
N ALA A 24 -18.08 5.83 -5.31
CA ALA A 24 -18.45 4.43 -5.29
C ALA A 24 -17.34 3.66 -4.56
N PHE A 25 -17.51 3.45 -3.25
CA PHE A 25 -16.61 2.59 -2.47
C PHE A 25 -16.94 1.13 -2.80
N ALA A 26 -16.28 0.58 -3.82
CA ALA A 26 -16.36 -0.85 -4.09
C ALA A 26 -15.60 -1.58 -2.97
N SER A 27 -16.34 -2.26 -2.09
CA SER A 27 -15.77 -3.12 -1.05
C SER A 27 -14.91 -4.20 -1.73
N PRO A 28 -13.59 -4.29 -1.44
CA PRO A 28 -12.80 -5.38 -1.99
C PRO A 28 -13.32 -6.69 -1.41
N ALA A 29 -13.49 -7.68 -2.29
CA ALA A 29 -13.85 -9.06 -1.96
C ALA A 29 -12.99 -9.62 -0.79
N PRO A 30 -13.45 -10.66 -0.07
CA PRO A 30 -12.68 -11.25 1.03
C PRO A 30 -11.30 -11.65 0.53
N THR A 31 -10.30 -10.83 0.88
CA THR A 31 -8.94 -11.00 0.38
C THR A 31 -8.28 -12.05 1.27
N PRO A 32 -7.58 -13.05 0.71
CA PRO A 32 -6.75 -13.94 1.51
C PRO A 32 -5.81 -13.12 2.39
N LEU A 33 -5.57 -13.59 3.62
CA LEU A 33 -4.85 -12.84 4.65
C LEU A 33 -3.53 -12.29 4.08
N SER A 34 -3.37 -10.97 4.08
CA SER A 34 -2.17 -10.35 3.50
C SER A 34 -1.00 -10.50 4.45
N LEU A 35 0.11 -11.07 3.97
CA LEU A 35 1.39 -11.09 4.70
C LEU A 35 2.15 -9.77 4.53
N ALA A 36 1.69 -8.87 3.66
CA ALA A 36 2.23 -7.52 3.57
C ALA A 36 1.82 -6.72 4.82
N GLY A 37 2.76 -6.53 5.75
CA GLY A 37 2.49 -5.90 7.05
C GLY A 37 2.66 -6.85 8.24
N ALA A 38 2.71 -8.16 8.00
CA ALA A 38 2.90 -9.16 9.04
C ALA A 38 4.30 -9.06 9.68
N THR A 39 4.35 -9.11 11.00
CA THR A 39 5.57 -9.19 11.81
C THR A 39 6.34 -10.49 11.57
N ARG A 40 7.63 -10.55 11.95
CA ARG A 40 8.43 -11.78 11.83
C ARG A 40 7.82 -12.98 12.57
N THR A 41 7.18 -12.71 13.71
CA THR A 41 6.48 -13.73 14.50
C THR A 41 5.26 -14.25 13.75
N GLU A 42 4.48 -13.35 13.13
CA GLU A 42 3.31 -13.73 12.32
C GLU A 42 3.72 -14.51 11.06
N LEU A 43 4.80 -14.11 10.38
CA LEU A 43 5.35 -14.88 9.26
C LEU A 43 5.77 -16.29 9.70
N SER A 44 6.41 -16.42 10.86
CA SER A 44 6.82 -17.73 11.40
C SER A 44 5.60 -18.60 11.72
N ARG A 45 4.54 -18.00 12.28
CA ARG A 45 3.27 -18.70 12.55
C ARG A 45 2.59 -19.16 11.26
N ALA A 46 2.48 -18.28 10.26
CA ALA A 46 1.92 -18.63 8.96
C ALA A 46 2.67 -19.79 8.29
N LEU A 47 4.00 -19.81 8.41
CA LEU A 47 4.82 -20.92 7.91
C LEU A 47 4.60 -22.22 8.71
N ALA A 48 4.42 -22.13 10.02
CA ALA A 48 4.12 -23.28 10.87
C ALA A 48 2.77 -23.91 10.49
N ASP A 49 1.75 -23.08 10.24
CA ASP A 49 0.41 -23.50 9.81
C ASP A 49 0.44 -24.22 8.45
N LEU A 50 1.46 -23.94 7.61
CA LEU A 50 1.69 -24.61 6.32
C LEU A 50 2.50 -25.92 6.43
N GLY A 51 2.88 -26.32 7.64
CA GLY A 51 3.63 -27.55 7.92
C GLY A 51 5.14 -27.43 7.71
N VAL A 52 5.70 -26.22 7.76
CA VAL A 52 7.15 -26.03 7.74
C VAL A 52 7.74 -26.47 9.09
N PRO A 53 8.81 -27.28 9.11
CA PRO A 53 9.40 -27.75 10.37
C PRO A 53 9.98 -26.59 11.19
N GLU A 54 9.83 -26.66 12.51
CA GLU A 54 10.16 -25.58 13.43
C GLU A 54 11.59 -25.06 13.31
N ARG A 55 12.55 -25.98 13.10
CA ARG A 55 13.97 -25.68 12.84
C ARG A 55 14.21 -24.75 11.64
N GLU A 56 13.31 -24.75 10.66
CA GLU A 56 13.43 -23.96 9.44
C GLU A 56 12.57 -22.69 9.45
N LEU A 57 11.62 -22.56 10.38
CA LEU A 57 10.69 -21.42 10.45
C LEU A 57 11.43 -20.09 10.56
N ARG A 58 12.40 -19.99 11.48
CA ARG A 58 13.15 -18.76 11.71
C ARG A 58 13.91 -18.31 10.47
N MET A 59 14.54 -19.25 9.77
CA MET A 59 15.29 -18.98 8.54
C MET A 59 14.34 -18.55 7.41
N ARG A 60 13.26 -19.30 7.18
CA ARG A 60 12.29 -19.03 6.10
C ARG A 60 11.53 -17.73 6.35
N ALA A 61 11.15 -17.43 7.59
CA ALA A 61 10.54 -16.15 7.96
C ALA A 61 11.48 -14.98 7.68
N ALA A 62 12.79 -15.12 7.95
CA ALA A 62 13.78 -14.11 7.61
C ALA A 62 13.92 -13.90 6.10
N GLN A 63 13.86 -14.99 5.31
CA GLN A 63 13.86 -14.91 3.84
C GLN A 63 12.62 -14.17 3.32
N LEU A 64 11.41 -14.56 3.75
CA LEU A 64 10.18 -13.86 3.38
C LEU A 64 10.23 -12.38 3.78
N TRP A 65 10.64 -12.09 5.02
CA TRP A 65 10.77 -10.72 5.51
C TRP A 65 11.69 -9.87 4.62
N HIS A 66 12.84 -10.42 4.24
CA HIS A 66 13.77 -9.73 3.36
C HIS A 66 13.14 -9.44 1.98
N TRP A 67 12.41 -10.38 1.39
CA TRP A 67 11.74 -10.13 0.12
C TRP A 67 10.63 -9.10 0.21
N ILE A 68 9.78 -9.19 1.23
CA ILE A 68 8.63 -8.29 1.40
C ILE A 68 9.11 -6.86 1.67
N TYR A 69 10.00 -6.68 2.65
CA TYR A 69 10.35 -5.33 3.14
C TYR A 69 11.60 -4.74 2.50
N HIS A 70 12.61 -5.56 2.18
CA HIS A 70 13.87 -5.05 1.62
C HIS A 70 13.85 -5.04 0.09
N ARG A 71 13.26 -6.05 -0.54
CA ARG A 71 13.17 -6.14 -2.01
C ARG A 71 11.85 -5.64 -2.58
N GLY A 72 10.83 -5.46 -1.74
CA GLY A 72 9.52 -4.98 -2.18
C GLY A 72 8.77 -5.97 -3.07
N ALA A 73 9.01 -7.28 -2.91
CA ALA A 73 8.31 -8.31 -3.67
C ALA A 73 6.79 -8.17 -3.50
N ARG A 74 6.08 -8.24 -4.63
CA ARG A 74 4.62 -8.18 -4.69
C ARG A 74 3.99 -9.54 -4.91
N GLU A 75 4.76 -10.48 -5.45
CA GLU A 75 4.32 -11.84 -5.73
C GLU A 75 5.26 -12.84 -5.06
N PHE A 76 4.71 -13.98 -4.64
CA PHE A 76 5.53 -15.07 -4.09
C PHE A 76 6.46 -15.68 -5.15
N SER A 77 6.08 -15.64 -6.44
CA SER A 77 6.89 -16.12 -7.56
C SER A 77 8.24 -15.40 -7.72
N ASP A 78 8.37 -14.18 -7.20
CA ASP A 78 9.62 -13.41 -7.26
C ASP A 78 10.70 -13.98 -6.32
N MET A 79 10.30 -14.76 -5.31
CA MET A 79 11.16 -15.25 -4.24
C MET A 79 11.98 -16.48 -4.67
N ARG A 80 13.03 -16.27 -5.46
CA ARG A 80 13.87 -17.35 -6.03
C ARG A 80 14.65 -18.21 -5.02
N ASN A 81 14.76 -17.77 -3.77
CA ASN A 81 15.49 -18.48 -2.70
C ASN A 81 14.58 -19.38 -1.83
N ILE A 82 13.31 -19.55 -2.21
CA ILE A 82 12.35 -20.42 -1.55
C ILE A 82 11.93 -21.51 -2.53
N ALA A 83 11.74 -22.74 -2.04
CA ALA A 83 11.30 -23.86 -2.87
C ALA A 83 9.90 -23.60 -3.44
N ARG A 84 9.73 -23.83 -4.75
CA ARG A 84 8.46 -23.68 -5.48
C ARG A 84 7.23 -24.30 -4.79
N PRO A 85 7.26 -25.55 -4.24
CA PRO A 85 6.09 -26.11 -3.56
C PRO A 85 5.65 -25.34 -2.30
N LEU A 86 6.58 -24.63 -1.64
CA LEU A 86 6.22 -23.78 -0.50
C LEU A 86 5.60 -22.46 -0.96
N LEU A 87 6.08 -21.91 -2.07
CA LEU A 87 5.52 -20.69 -2.67
C LEU A 87 4.09 -20.91 -3.18
N GLU A 88 3.81 -22.07 -3.77
CA GLU A 88 2.46 -22.47 -4.20
C GLU A 88 1.51 -22.53 -3.00
N LYS A 89 1.89 -23.23 -1.92
CA LYS A 89 1.11 -23.29 -0.68
C LYS A 89 0.87 -21.92 -0.03
N LEU A 90 1.86 -21.03 -0.12
CA LEU A 90 1.73 -19.65 0.37
C LEU A 90 0.73 -18.86 -0.51
N ALA A 91 0.83 -18.96 -1.83
CA ALA A 91 -0.05 -18.27 -2.76
C ALA A 91 -1.51 -18.77 -2.70
N GLU A 92 -1.75 -20.02 -2.30
CA GLU A 92 -3.10 -20.56 -2.08
C GLU A 92 -3.80 -19.97 -0.84
N ARG A 93 -3.04 -19.62 0.19
CA ARG A 93 -3.57 -19.25 1.52
C ARG A 93 -3.43 -17.77 1.85
N TYR A 94 -2.43 -17.12 1.28
CA TYR A 94 -2.01 -15.77 1.63
C TYR A 94 -1.84 -14.90 0.39
N SER A 95 -1.94 -13.58 0.61
CA SER A 95 -1.65 -12.58 -0.42
C SER A 95 -0.49 -11.69 0.01
N LEU A 96 0.15 -11.03 -0.96
CA LEU A 96 1.06 -9.90 -0.73
C LEU A 96 0.47 -8.58 -1.23
N ALA A 97 -0.84 -8.56 -1.45
CA ALA A 97 -1.57 -7.36 -1.83
C ALA A 97 -1.31 -6.23 -0.83
N ARG A 98 -0.83 -5.11 -1.37
CA ARG A 98 -0.66 -3.85 -0.64
C ARG A 98 -1.83 -2.94 -0.95
N PRO A 99 -2.21 -2.07 0.00
CA PRO A 99 -3.24 -1.08 -0.25
C PRO A 99 -2.86 -0.20 -1.44
N GLU A 100 -3.84 0.07 -2.29
CA GLU A 100 -3.66 0.90 -3.48
C GLU A 100 -3.67 2.38 -3.07
N LEU A 101 -2.81 3.18 -3.71
CA LEU A 101 -2.72 4.62 -3.47
C LEU A 101 -3.77 5.31 -4.35
N VAL A 102 -4.87 5.75 -3.75
CA VAL A 102 -6.07 6.24 -4.46
C VAL A 102 -5.95 7.73 -4.79
N ALA A 103 -5.37 8.51 -3.88
CA ALA A 103 -5.18 9.93 -4.09
C ALA A 103 -3.97 10.44 -3.30
N GLU A 104 -3.22 11.34 -3.93
CA GLU A 104 -2.20 12.15 -3.28
C GLU A 104 -2.68 13.59 -3.27
N GLN A 105 -2.79 14.18 -2.08
CA GLN A 105 -3.01 15.61 -1.92
C GLN A 105 -1.71 16.26 -1.46
N VAL A 106 -1.22 17.23 -2.23
CA VAL A 106 -0.03 18.02 -1.90
C VAL A 106 -0.51 19.41 -1.46
N SER A 107 -0.22 19.77 -0.21
CA SER A 107 -0.47 21.12 0.31
C SER A 107 0.57 22.10 -0.21
N ALA A 108 0.25 23.41 -0.18
CA ALA A 108 1.18 24.48 -0.54
C ALA A 108 2.45 24.50 0.35
N ASP A 109 2.34 24.00 1.58
CA ASP A 109 3.45 23.89 2.54
C ASP A 109 4.31 22.62 2.35
N GLY A 110 4.08 21.84 1.29
CA GLY A 110 4.82 20.60 0.99
C GLY A 110 4.32 19.35 1.74
N THR A 111 3.33 19.49 2.62
CA THR A 111 2.68 18.36 3.28
C THR A 111 1.96 17.47 2.27
N ARG A 112 2.31 16.18 2.24
CA ARG A 112 1.66 15.15 1.43
C ARG A 112 0.70 14.32 2.25
N LYS A 113 -0.53 14.19 1.77
CA LYS A 113 -1.55 13.32 2.33
C LYS A 113 -1.91 12.23 1.33
N TRP A 114 -1.68 10.99 1.73
CA TRP A 114 -2.00 9.82 0.92
C TRP A 114 -3.32 9.20 1.39
N LEU A 115 -4.23 8.97 0.47
CA LEU A 115 -5.44 8.18 0.68
C LEU A 115 -5.16 6.75 0.20
N LEU A 116 -5.21 5.80 1.12
CA LEU A 116 -4.99 4.38 0.86
C LEU A 116 -6.35 3.64 0.84
N ARG A 117 -6.45 2.59 0.02
CA ARG A 117 -7.60 1.68 -0.10
C ARG A 117 -7.23 0.27 0.33
#